data_AF-A0A177HUH6-F1
#
_entry.id   AF-A0A177HUH6-F1
#
_cell.length_a   1.000
_cell.length_b   1.000
_cell.length_c   1.000
_cell.angle_alpha   90.00
_cell.angle_beta   90.00
_cell.angle_gamma   90.00
#
_symmetry.space_group_name_H-M   'P 1'
#
loop_
_entity.id
_entity.type
_entity.pdbx_description
1 polymer ?
#
loop_
_entity_poly.entity_id
_entity_poly.type
_entity_poly.pdbx_seq_one_letter_code
_entity_poly.pdbx_strand_id
1 'polypeptide(L)'
;MGRWVREVVGLLAACAPRLDRALKKIARTGGGVVLLDGSLIRTRRRTGTANRKNYSGKSKCHGLLVIALTDDRGRLLWVSAARPGRTSEITACRHDKLRAHLRAVGLGAIADLGFVGLDDTDDPEQTRR
;
A
#
# COMPACT_ATOMS: atom_id res chain seq x y z
N MET A 1 29.77 -0.46 -5.34
CA MET A 1 28.45 -0.48 -6.02
C MET A 1 27.25 -0.02 -5.19
N GLY A 2 27.33 0.11 -3.86
CA GLY A 2 26.14 0.45 -3.04
C GLY A 2 25.79 1.94 -2.89
N ARG A 3 26.71 2.87 -3.19
CA ARG A 3 26.48 4.31 -3.00
C ARG A 3 25.48 4.87 -4.03
N TRP A 4 25.76 4.67 -5.32
CA TRP A 4 24.89 5.12 -6.41
C TRP A 4 23.47 4.55 -6.33
N VAL A 5 23.33 3.27 -5.97
CA VAL A 5 22.01 2.65 -5.79
C VAL A 5 21.22 3.33 -4.67
N ARG A 6 21.84 3.60 -3.51
CA ARG A 6 21.15 4.29 -2.40
C ARG A 6 20.80 5.72 -2.74
N GLU A 7 21.67 6.41 -3.47
CA GLU A 7 21.45 7.78 -3.91
C GLU A 7 20.28 7.86 -4.89
N VAL A 8 20.25 6.99 -5.91
CA VAL A 8 19.12 6.88 -6.85
C VAL A 8 17.83 6.53 -6.13
N VAL A 9 17.85 5.55 -5.21
CA VAL A 9 16.66 5.21 -4.41
C VAL A 9 16.20 6.39 -3.56
N GLY A 10 17.12 7.14 -2.96
CA GLY A 10 16.82 8.35 -2.20
C GLY A 10 16.18 9.44 -3.05
N LEU A 11 16.71 9.67 -4.26
CA LEU A 11 16.16 10.63 -5.23
C LEU A 11 14.76 10.21 -5.69
N LEU A 12 14.57 8.92 -6.03
CA LEU A 12 13.26 8.40 -6.42
C LEU A 12 12.25 8.52 -5.28
N ALA A 13 12.66 8.24 -4.04
CA ALA A 13 11.80 8.41 -2.87
C ALA A 13 11.43 9.89 -2.63
N ALA A 14 12.35 10.82 -2.85
CA ALA A 14 12.10 12.25 -2.74
C ALA A 14 11.17 12.77 -3.85
N CYS A 15 11.25 12.19 -5.05
CA CYS A 15 10.40 12.51 -6.20
C CYS A 15 9.03 11.81 -6.16
N ALA A 16 8.87 10.75 -5.36
CA ALA A 16 7.63 9.99 -5.30
C ALA A 16 6.46 10.90 -4.86
N PRO A 17 5.31 10.86 -5.56
CA PRO A 17 4.18 11.69 -5.20
C PRO A 17 3.66 11.29 -3.81
N ARG A 18 3.35 12.29 -2.98
CA ARG A 18 2.56 12.04 -1.76
C ARG A 18 1.16 11.58 -2.14
N LEU A 19 0.56 10.71 -1.33
CA LEU A 19 -0.77 10.14 -1.56
C LEU A 19 -1.81 11.23 -1.89
N ASP A 20 -1.90 12.27 -1.07
CA ASP A 20 -2.82 13.40 -1.29
C ASP A 20 -2.62 14.08 -2.64
N ARG A 21 -1.37 14.24 -3.08
CA ARG A 21 -1.05 14.88 -4.35
C ARG A 21 -1.47 13.99 -5.52
N ALA A 22 -1.26 12.68 -5.42
CA ALA A 22 -1.69 11.71 -6.43
C ALA A 22 -3.22 11.67 -6.55
N LEU A 23 -3.92 11.55 -5.43
CA LEU A 23 -5.38 11.49 -5.39
C LEU A 23 -6.04 12.79 -5.90
N LYS A 24 -5.56 13.96 -5.44
CA LYS A 24 -6.06 15.26 -5.93
C LYS A 24 -5.80 15.47 -7.43
N LYS A 25 -4.76 14.86 -7.99
CA LYS A 25 -4.51 14.91 -9.44
C LYS A 25 -5.60 14.15 -10.19
N ILE A 26 -5.95 12.95 -9.74
CA ILE A 26 -6.95 12.09 -10.39
C ILE A 26 -8.36 12.64 -10.26
N ALA A 27 -8.73 13.14 -9.07
CA ALA A 27 -10.02 13.78 -8.86
C ALA A 27 -10.22 14.98 -9.82
N ARG A 28 -9.16 15.78 -10.05
CA ARG A 28 -9.21 16.92 -10.99
C ARG A 28 -9.29 16.51 -12.46
N THR A 29 -8.76 15.36 -12.83
CA THR A 29 -8.84 14.85 -14.22
C THR A 29 -10.16 14.12 -14.50
N GLY A 30 -11.13 14.16 -13.57
CA GLY A 30 -12.44 13.53 -13.73
C GLY A 30 -12.45 12.02 -13.45
N GLY A 31 -11.40 11.47 -12.82
CA GLY A 31 -11.42 10.07 -12.38
C GLY A 31 -12.37 9.91 -11.21
N GLY A 32 -13.27 8.93 -11.26
CA GLY A 32 -14.18 8.59 -10.15
C GLY A 32 -13.69 7.43 -9.27
N VAL A 33 -12.73 6.64 -9.78
CA VAL A 33 -12.28 5.41 -9.15
C VAL A 33 -10.78 5.21 -9.33
N VAL A 34 -10.14 4.57 -8.35
CA VAL A 34 -8.78 4.03 -8.45
C VAL A 34 -8.82 2.52 -8.24
N LEU A 35 -7.87 1.79 -8.82
CA LEU A 35 -7.65 0.39 -8.49
C LEU A 35 -6.63 0.31 -7.36
N LEU A 36 -6.94 -0.51 -6.35
CA LEU A 36 -6.13 -0.73 -5.16
C LEU A 36 -5.66 -2.18 -5.15
N ASP A 37 -4.34 -2.37 -5.10
CA ASP A 37 -3.74 -3.70 -5.06
C ASP A 37 -2.58 -3.78 -4.06
N GLY A 38 -2.39 -4.99 -3.53
CA GLY A 38 -1.30 -5.35 -2.63
C GLY A 38 -0.27 -6.22 -3.34
N SER A 39 0.98 -5.77 -3.37
CA SER A 39 2.06 -6.51 -4.03
C SER A 39 3.14 -6.89 -3.02
N LEU A 40 3.47 -8.19 -2.96
CA LEU A 40 4.58 -8.70 -2.16
C LEU A 40 5.85 -8.80 -3.00
N ILE A 41 6.81 -7.92 -2.74
CA ILE A 41 8.12 -7.95 -3.38
C ILE A 41 8.97 -8.98 -2.64
N ARG A 42 9.24 -10.12 -3.30
CA ARG A 42 10.05 -11.20 -2.72
C ARG A 42 11.46 -10.71 -2.43
N THR A 43 11.96 -11.04 -1.24
CA THR A 43 13.32 -10.72 -0.80
C THR A 43 14.04 -11.98 -0.36
N ARG A 44 15.38 -11.95 -0.38
CA ARG A 44 16.17 -13.02 0.24
C ARG A 44 16.00 -12.95 1.76
N ARG A 45 15.98 -14.11 2.40
CA ARG A 45 15.99 -14.21 3.87
C ARG A 45 17.27 -13.57 4.41
N ARG A 46 17.15 -12.45 5.12
CA ARG A 46 18.26 -11.85 5.88
C ARG A 46 18.45 -12.59 7.20
N THR A 47 19.68 -12.63 7.71
CA THR A 47 19.98 -13.16 9.05
C THR A 47 19.39 -12.24 10.13
N GLY A 48 19.13 -12.78 11.32
CA GLY A 48 18.58 -12.03 12.46
C GLY A 48 17.07 -12.15 12.68
N THR A 49 16.64 -11.79 13.90
CA THR A 49 15.25 -11.95 14.39
C THR A 49 14.27 -10.99 13.71
N ALA A 50 14.73 -9.78 13.35
CA ALA A 50 13.92 -8.78 12.64
C ALA A 50 13.39 -9.29 11.30
N ASN A 51 14.11 -10.21 10.64
CA ASN A 51 13.71 -10.75 9.36
C ASN A 51 12.50 -11.72 9.43
N ARG A 52 12.13 -12.23 10.62
CA ARG A 52 10.91 -13.04 10.79
C ARG A 52 9.64 -12.27 10.43
N LYS A 53 9.63 -10.94 10.65
CA LYS A 53 8.49 -10.08 10.29
C LYS A 53 8.28 -9.99 8.78
N ASN A 54 9.31 -10.24 7.99
CA ASN A 54 9.24 -10.22 6.53
C ASN A 54 8.67 -11.51 5.93
N TYR A 55 8.46 -12.56 6.72
CA TYR A 55 7.88 -13.79 6.20
C TYR A 55 6.36 -13.65 6.03
N SER A 56 5.89 -13.76 4.79
CA SER A 56 4.48 -13.84 4.45
C SER A 56 3.98 -15.27 4.57
N GLY A 57 2.95 -15.47 5.40
CA GLY A 57 2.23 -16.75 5.45
C GLY A 57 1.47 -17.04 4.15
N LYS A 58 0.80 -16.02 3.59
CA LYS A 58 0.01 -16.08 2.34
C LYS A 58 0.87 -16.59 1.18
N SER A 59 2.05 -16.00 0.98
CA SER A 59 2.93 -16.32 -0.15
C SER A 59 4.06 -17.31 0.18
N LYS A 60 4.11 -17.82 1.42
CA LYS A 60 5.15 -18.74 1.93
C LYS A 60 6.59 -18.32 1.61
N CYS A 61 6.87 -17.02 1.64
CA CYS A 61 8.20 -16.48 1.33
C CYS A 61 8.50 -15.20 2.11
N HIS A 62 9.78 -14.85 2.19
CA HIS A 62 10.20 -13.54 2.72
C HIS A 62 9.98 -12.45 1.66
N GLY A 63 9.43 -11.33 2.08
CA GLY A 63 9.13 -10.22 1.19
C GLY A 63 8.78 -8.94 1.94
N LEU A 64 8.59 -7.88 1.16
CA LEU A 64 8.06 -6.61 1.61
C LEU A 64 6.74 -6.35 0.91
N LEU A 65 5.71 -6.02 1.67
CA LEU A 65 4.42 -5.62 1.14
C LEU A 65 4.46 -4.15 0.74
N VAL A 66 3.95 -3.85 -0.44
CA VAL A 66 3.59 -2.49 -0.87
C VAL A 66 2.15 -2.45 -1.31
N ILE A 67 1.49 -1.31 -1.10
CA ILE A 67 0.16 -1.03 -1.62
C ILE A 67 0.32 -0.10 -2.82
N ALA A 68 -0.30 -0.43 -3.94
CA ALA A 68 -0.30 0.37 -5.14
C ALA A 68 -1.69 0.93 -5.42
N LEU A 69 -1.73 2.17 -5.91
CA LEU A 69 -2.90 2.74 -6.54
C LEU A 69 -2.64 2.94 -8.03
N THR A 70 -3.54 2.47 -8.87
CA THR A 70 -3.53 2.72 -10.31
C THR A 70 -4.83 3.37 -10.75
N ASP A 71 -4.81 3.99 -11.93
CA ASP A 71 -6.05 4.38 -12.60
C ASP A 71 -6.72 3.19 -13.31
N ASP A 72 -7.88 3.44 -13.92
CA ASP A 72 -8.67 2.48 -14.69
C ASP A 72 -7.93 1.89 -15.92
N ARG A 73 -6.81 2.51 -16.33
CA ARG A 73 -5.94 2.00 -17.42
C ARG A 73 -4.69 1.30 -16.89
N GLY A 74 -4.61 1.07 -15.58
CA GLY A 74 -3.48 0.40 -14.94
C GLY A 74 -2.22 1.28 -14.80
N ARG A 75 -2.31 2.59 -15.02
CA ARG A 75 -1.15 3.48 -14.81
C ARG A 75 -0.95 3.73 -13.32
N LEU A 76 0.29 3.57 -12.87
CA LEU A 76 0.65 3.76 -11.47
C LEU A 76 0.53 5.21 -11.03
N LEU A 77 -0.24 5.43 -9.97
CA LEU A 77 -0.51 6.74 -9.38
C LEU A 77 0.32 6.97 -8.12
N TRP A 78 0.41 5.93 -7.28
CA TRP A 78 1.06 5.99 -5.98
C TRP A 78 1.44 4.58 -5.51
N VAL A 79 2.51 4.50 -4.70
CA VAL A 79 2.94 3.28 -4.00
C VAL A 79 3.24 3.64 -2.55
N SER A 80 2.82 2.79 -1.63
CA SER A 80 3.10 2.96 -0.20
C SER A 80 4.57 2.79 0.13
N ALA A 81 4.97 3.25 1.31
CA ALA A 81 6.22 2.76 1.91
C ALA A 81 6.17 1.24 2.06
N ALA A 82 7.30 0.58 1.89
CA ALA A 82 7.42 -0.86 2.05
C ALA A 82 7.20 -1.29 3.51
N ARG A 83 6.43 -2.35 3.71
CA ARG A 83 6.10 -2.93 5.03
C ARG A 83 6.57 -4.39 5.12
N PRO A 84 6.70 -4.95 6.33
CA PRO A 84 7.06 -6.35 6.48
C PRO A 84 6.05 -7.27 5.77
N GLY A 85 6.52 -8.32 5.09
CA GLY A 85 5.65 -9.23 4.33
C GLY A 85 4.59 -9.99 5.15
N ARG A 86 4.68 -10.01 6.49
CA ARG A 86 3.61 -10.53 7.36
C ARG A 86 2.38 -9.60 7.44
N THR A 87 2.57 -8.30 7.22
CA THR A 87 1.49 -7.31 7.33
C THR A 87 0.38 -7.63 6.35
N SER A 88 -0.88 -7.58 6.79
CA SER A 88 -2.02 -7.72 5.88
C SER A 88 -2.24 -6.43 5.09
N GLU A 89 -2.78 -6.56 3.88
CA GLU A 89 -3.07 -5.45 2.99
C GLU A 89 -4.00 -4.41 3.65
N ILE A 90 -5.06 -4.87 4.32
CA ILE A 90 -5.97 -4.02 5.10
C ILE A 90 -5.23 -3.25 6.20
N THR A 91 -4.33 -3.91 6.94
CA THR A 91 -3.56 -3.26 8.01
C THR A 91 -2.65 -2.17 7.45
N ALA A 92 -2.03 -2.42 6.28
CA ALA A 92 -1.23 -1.41 5.58
C ALA A 92 -2.09 -0.20 5.17
N CYS A 93 -3.26 -0.44 4.58
CA CYS A 93 -4.20 0.61 4.17
C CYS A 93 -4.74 1.43 5.36
N ARG A 94 -5.05 0.77 6.49
CA ARG A 94 -5.48 1.44 7.73
C ARG A 94 -4.37 2.32 8.31
N HIS A 95 -3.14 1.83 8.33
CA HIS A 95 -1.99 2.63 8.78
C HIS A 95 -1.81 3.89 7.92
N ASP A 96 -1.96 3.78 6.60
CA ASP A 96 -1.84 4.92 5.68
C ASP A 96 -3.14 5.73 5.55
N LYS A 97 -4.15 5.43 6.38
CA LYS A 97 -5.46 6.09 6.41
C LYS A 97 -6.10 6.20 5.02
N LEU A 98 -5.87 5.19 4.17
CA LEU A 98 -6.16 5.24 2.74
C LEU A 98 -7.63 5.58 2.45
N ARG A 99 -8.55 4.97 3.22
CA ARG A 99 -9.99 5.26 3.16
C ARG A 99 -10.29 6.74 3.40
N ALA A 100 -9.69 7.36 4.42
CA ALA A 100 -9.92 8.76 4.74
C ALA A 100 -9.42 9.68 3.62
N HIS A 101 -8.25 9.38 3.06
CA HIS A 101 -7.69 10.13 1.94
C HIS A 101 -8.55 10.03 0.67
N LEU A 102 -9.06 8.84 0.35
CA LEU A 102 -9.97 8.61 -0.79
C LEU A 102 -11.30 9.35 -0.62
N ARG A 103 -11.93 9.25 0.56
CA ARG A 103 -13.17 9.97 0.89
C ARG A 103 -13.00 11.48 0.82
N ALA A 104 -11.87 12.01 1.30
CA ALA A 104 -11.59 13.44 1.28
C ALA A 104 -11.54 14.06 -0.13
N VAL A 105 -11.33 13.25 -1.16
CA VAL A 105 -11.34 13.69 -2.56
C VAL A 105 -12.51 13.10 -3.38
N GLY A 106 -13.44 12.40 -2.73
CA GLY A 106 -14.61 11.80 -3.39
C GLY A 106 -14.28 10.65 -4.36
N LEU A 107 -13.16 9.95 -4.15
CA LEU A 107 -12.77 8.81 -5.01
C LEU A 107 -13.21 7.48 -4.39
N GLY A 108 -13.79 6.60 -5.22
CA GLY A 108 -13.96 5.19 -4.90
C GLY A 108 -12.66 4.39 -5.11
N ALA A 109 -12.57 3.21 -4.52
CA ALA A 109 -11.50 2.26 -4.81
C ALA A 109 -12.09 0.88 -5.15
N ILE A 110 -11.60 0.27 -6.23
CA ILE A 110 -11.86 -1.14 -6.57
C ILE A 110 -10.66 -1.95 -6.14
N ALA A 111 -10.90 -3.03 -5.40
CA ALA A 111 -9.85 -3.88 -4.86
C ALA A 111 -10.29 -5.35 -4.90
N ASP A 112 -9.33 -6.27 -4.74
CA ASP A 112 -9.66 -7.70 -4.62
C ASP A 112 -10.34 -8.04 -3.28
N LEU A 113 -10.77 -9.30 -3.14
CA LEU A 113 -11.45 -9.77 -1.92
C LEU A 113 -10.57 -9.72 -0.66
N GLY A 114 -9.26 -9.59 -0.79
CA GLY A 114 -8.33 -9.42 0.33
C GLY A 114 -8.48 -8.09 1.05
N PHE A 115 -9.20 -7.13 0.46
CA PHE A 115 -9.52 -5.83 1.07
C PHE A 115 -10.93 -5.73 1.64
N VAL A 116 -11.71 -6.82 1.63
CA VAL A 116 -13.03 -6.86 2.27
C VAL A 116 -12.89 -6.50 3.76
N GLY A 117 -13.71 -5.57 4.22
CA GLY A 117 -13.66 -5.01 5.57
C GLY A 117 -12.72 -3.81 5.76
N LEU A 118 -12.12 -3.28 4.67
CA LEU A 118 -11.40 -2.02 4.71
C LEU A 118 -12.31 -0.80 4.93
N ASP A 119 -13.55 -0.85 4.41
CA ASP A 119 -14.52 0.23 4.55
C ASP A 119 -15.34 0.15 5.84
N ASP A 120 -15.25 -0.97 6.58
CA ASP A 120 -15.94 -1.13 7.86
C ASP A 120 -15.49 -0.05 8.84
N THR A 121 -16.45 0.58 9.52
CA THR A 121 -16.17 1.44 10.66
C THR A 121 -15.48 0.61 11.74
N ASP A 122 -14.41 1.12 12.34
CA ASP A 122 -13.84 0.55 13.56
C ASP A 122 -14.86 0.74 14.69
N ASP A 123 -15.92 -0.07 14.68
CA ASP A 123 -16.95 -0.05 15.70
C ASP A 123 -16.44 -0.91 16.86
N PRO A 124 -16.15 -0.33 18.05
CA PRO A 124 -15.52 -1.04 19.15
C PRO A 124 -16.33 -2.22 19.70
N GLU A 125 -17.58 -2.39 19.27
CA GLU A 125 -18.48 -3.45 19.72
C GLU A 125 -18.24 -4.81 19.05
N GLN A 126 -17.52 -4.86 17.91
CA GLN A 126 -17.32 -6.12 17.16
C GLN A 126 -16.18 -7.01 17.68
N THR A 127 -15.39 -6.57 18.66
CA THR A 127 -14.28 -7.39 19.23
C THR A 127 -14.74 -8.36 20.34
N ARG A 128 -16.04 -8.40 20.67
CA ARG A 128 -16.61 -9.34 21.64
C ARG A 128 -17.66 -10.25 20.97
N ARG A 129 -17.25 -11.16 20.10
CA ARG A 129 -17.99 -12.40 19.83
C ARG A 129 -17.03 -13.54 19.57
#